data_AF-A0A1E3NLW5-F1
#
_entry.id   AF-A0A1E3NLW5-F1
#
_cell.length_a   1.000
_cell.length_b   1.000
_cell.length_c   1.000
_cell.angle_alpha   90.00
_cell.angle_beta   90.00
_cell.angle_gamma   90.00
#
_symmetry.space_group_name_H-M   'P 1'
#
loop_
_entity.id
_entity.type
_entity.pdbx_description
1 polymer ?
#
loop_
_entity_poly.entity_id
_entity_poly.type
_entity_poly.pdbx_seq_one_letter_code
_entity_poly.pdbx_strand_id
1 'polypeptide(L)'
;MPEAVNRYSDELLEALAVSLRNETKRRTIAKYEVENVYRHLMKNQPIQNNAQLTTSILSLKVLSNFVADVPENAAFLVVMIQDSIPIVPFNIVQFLSKESDVKEISLFANVQLILLNNILTTSKEAFSKEACNLVLDRILNLFTLCETSNIDIDSDSIIEILDEFESIVGKVTISKFSIIRDLCRCINDNAKAVGDDLIFSSSKVCLKYSCNLDLSDVTVAEKEKFFFDLYDDLRSTDDEQILLNVSYEFRIGSESFFQRLLDAFFDLRGELKISTHIPMALIIIANEITSENIMKMFLEKVSVEKLIEIYFAQIYPQLNLQLPWELQSIALFNKLPINQIEISGAALGSYITKLSSLIGYTTLQIRLDVVSLQVVFLGKILAQTKEIAQKNSILAFLRDIKLFNEFDNFPAGFKQSLNQVYFPFLISHKSSPEEASDVLRISLTEAKEILQKSLVAQTGVQIKYLIELSQVLGFYVQIYAKEGWFQESFGILKESVEGAQKQLEQENREQGKYEQVAWQVLEDNIKYTDVLLKQGLGIQ
;
A
#
# COMPACT_ATOMS: atom_id res chain seq x y z
N MET A 1 12.93 54.82 -12.80
CA MET A 1 14.37 54.74 -12.44
C MET A 1 15.01 53.61 -13.25
N PRO A 2 15.93 53.90 -14.19
CA PRO A 2 16.54 52.89 -15.07
C PRO A 2 17.93 52.38 -14.63
N GLU A 3 18.54 52.90 -13.56
CA GLU A 3 19.97 52.66 -13.24
C GLU A 3 20.28 51.38 -12.45
N ALA A 4 19.30 50.69 -11.86
CA ALA A 4 19.56 49.47 -11.08
C ALA A 4 19.96 48.25 -11.95
N VAL A 5 19.84 48.35 -13.27
CA VAL A 5 19.82 47.22 -14.21
C VAL A 5 21.21 46.76 -14.66
N ASN A 6 22.21 47.65 -14.63
CA ASN A 6 23.60 47.39 -15.04
C ASN A 6 24.58 47.26 -13.86
N ARG A 7 24.09 47.00 -12.64
CA ARG A 7 24.90 47.07 -11.41
C ARG A 7 25.72 45.81 -11.09
N TYR A 8 25.31 44.64 -11.58
CA TYR A 8 25.95 43.37 -11.24
C TYR A 8 27.00 42.96 -12.28
N SER A 9 28.28 43.02 -11.89
CA SER A 9 29.37 42.30 -12.54
C SER A 9 29.46 40.87 -11.97
N ASP A 10 30.11 39.97 -12.71
CA ASP A 10 30.38 38.60 -12.24
C ASP A 10 31.14 38.59 -10.90
N GLU A 11 32.13 39.48 -10.75
CA GLU A 11 32.89 39.64 -9.49
C GLU A 11 31.99 40.02 -8.31
N LEU A 12 31.01 40.91 -8.54
CA LEU A 12 30.09 41.34 -7.49
C LEU A 12 29.13 40.21 -7.09
N LEU A 13 28.61 39.45 -8.06
CA LEU A 13 27.73 38.32 -7.79
C LEU A 13 28.46 37.19 -7.06
N GLU A 14 29.70 36.87 -7.46
CA GLU A 14 30.52 35.87 -6.76
C GLU A 14 30.83 36.31 -5.32
N ALA A 15 31.24 37.56 -5.12
CA ALA A 15 31.50 38.10 -3.77
C ALA A 15 30.24 38.04 -2.89
N LEU A 16 29.07 38.34 -3.46
CA LEU A 16 27.79 38.26 -2.77
C LEU A 16 27.43 36.82 -2.42
N ALA A 17 27.59 35.88 -3.37
CA ALA A 17 27.33 34.47 -3.16
C ALA A 17 28.21 33.90 -2.04
N VAL A 18 29.52 34.24 -2.03
CA VAL A 18 30.45 33.83 -0.98
C VAL A 18 30.05 34.43 0.38
N SER A 19 29.68 35.72 0.42
CA SER A 19 29.25 36.37 1.66
C SER A 19 28.00 35.69 2.26
N LEU A 20 27.08 35.22 1.44
CA LEU A 20 25.83 34.59 1.88
C LEU A 20 26.01 33.14 2.38
N ARG A 21 27.23 32.58 2.31
CA ARG A 21 27.53 31.33 3.02
C ARG A 21 27.48 31.50 4.55
N ASN A 22 27.56 32.74 5.05
CA ASN A 22 27.43 33.05 6.47
C ASN A 22 25.97 33.34 6.85
N GLU A 23 25.42 32.61 7.82
CA GLU A 23 24.02 32.75 8.24
C GLU A 23 23.64 34.17 8.67
N THR A 24 24.50 34.85 9.43
CA THR A 24 24.26 36.25 9.85
C THR A 24 24.11 37.16 8.64
N LYS A 25 24.86 36.91 7.56
CA LYS A 25 24.74 37.66 6.30
C LYS A 25 23.44 37.31 5.56
N ARG A 26 22.99 36.06 5.59
CA ARG A 26 21.68 35.64 5.03
C ARG A 26 20.52 36.36 5.69
N ARG A 27 20.57 36.53 7.01
CA ARG A 27 19.52 37.21 7.79
C ARG A 27 19.56 38.74 7.69
N THR A 28 20.71 39.33 7.36
CA THR A 28 20.91 40.79 7.39
C THR A 28 20.91 41.45 6.00
N ILE A 29 21.08 40.69 4.92
CA ILE A 29 20.96 41.23 3.57
C ILE A 29 19.54 41.76 3.33
N ALA A 30 19.44 42.94 2.72
CA ALA A 30 18.14 43.53 2.44
C ALA A 30 17.43 42.80 1.29
N LYS A 31 16.16 42.46 1.48
CA LYS A 31 15.34 41.72 0.50
C LYS A 31 15.28 42.37 -0.89
N TYR A 32 15.34 43.70 -0.97
CA TYR A 32 15.38 44.41 -2.26
C TYR A 32 16.66 44.11 -3.07
N GLU A 33 17.77 43.81 -2.41
CA GLU A 33 19.03 43.46 -3.08
C GLU A 33 18.92 42.08 -3.73
N VAL A 34 18.29 41.13 -3.04
CA VAL A 34 17.96 39.79 -3.57
C VAL A 34 16.98 39.90 -4.75
N GLU A 35 15.97 40.76 -4.63
CA GLU A 35 15.03 41.02 -5.73
C GLU A 35 15.73 41.60 -6.97
N ASN A 36 16.72 42.48 -6.78
CA ASN A 36 17.51 43.02 -7.88
C ASN A 36 18.37 41.95 -8.56
N VAL A 37 18.98 41.03 -7.79
CA VAL A 37 19.70 39.87 -8.33
C VAL A 37 18.77 38.98 -9.15
N TYR A 38 17.56 38.70 -8.65
CA TYR A 38 16.57 37.93 -9.41
C TYR A 38 16.11 38.65 -10.70
N ARG A 39 15.81 39.95 -10.64
CA ARG A 39 15.49 40.73 -11.84
C ARG A 39 16.64 40.75 -12.84
N HIS A 40 17.88 40.72 -12.36
CA HIS A 40 19.08 40.63 -13.20
C HIS A 40 19.18 39.25 -13.88
N LEU A 41 18.98 38.15 -13.13
CA LEU A 41 18.86 36.80 -13.68
C LEU A 41 17.81 36.73 -14.79
N MET A 42 16.60 37.24 -14.55
CA MET A 42 15.49 37.20 -15.50
C MET A 42 15.74 38.01 -16.78
N LYS A 43 16.57 39.06 -16.72
CA LYS A 43 16.96 39.84 -17.92
C LYS A 43 17.96 39.12 -18.81
N ASN A 44 18.71 38.19 -18.26
CA ASN A 44 19.65 37.35 -19.02
C ASN A 44 18.96 36.13 -19.64
N GLN A 45 17.62 36.04 -19.58
CA GLN A 45 16.83 34.99 -20.19
C GLN A 45 16.08 35.54 -21.44
N PRO A 46 16.09 34.84 -22.60
CA PRO A 46 16.83 33.59 -22.87
C PRO A 46 18.34 33.81 -22.96
N ILE A 47 19.13 32.78 -22.63
CA ILE A 47 20.60 32.82 -22.65
C ILE A 47 21.06 32.68 -24.11
N GLN A 48 21.86 33.64 -24.59
CA GLN A 48 22.33 33.69 -25.99
C GLN A 48 23.85 33.56 -26.11
N ASN A 49 24.60 33.65 -25.00
CA ASN A 49 26.06 33.53 -24.98
C ASN A 49 26.61 33.10 -23.59
N ASN A 50 27.88 32.70 -23.55
CA ASN A 50 28.57 32.25 -22.33
C ASN A 50 28.65 33.29 -21.20
N ALA A 51 28.72 34.58 -21.54
CA ALA A 51 28.74 35.63 -20.53
C ALA A 51 27.40 35.67 -19.78
N GLN A 52 26.28 35.65 -20.51
CA GLN A 52 24.94 35.56 -19.92
C GLN A 52 24.75 34.27 -19.11
N LEU A 53 25.30 33.14 -19.56
CA LEU A 53 25.26 31.87 -18.83
C LEU A 53 25.99 31.97 -17.49
N THR A 54 27.24 32.44 -17.51
CA THR A 54 28.09 32.64 -16.33
C THR A 54 27.41 33.55 -15.30
N THR A 55 26.94 34.72 -15.73
CA THR A 55 26.26 35.68 -14.87
C THR A 55 24.96 35.10 -14.29
N SER A 56 24.23 34.27 -15.06
CA SER A 56 23.02 33.60 -14.59
C SER A 56 23.31 32.53 -13.53
N ILE A 57 24.38 31.73 -13.71
CA ILE A 57 24.86 30.76 -12.71
C ILE A 57 25.19 31.48 -11.40
N LEU A 58 25.94 32.59 -11.47
CA LEU A 58 26.32 33.37 -10.29
C LEU A 58 25.10 33.97 -9.57
N SER A 59 24.14 34.49 -10.34
CA SER A 59 22.88 34.98 -9.77
C SER A 59 22.12 33.88 -9.03
N LEU A 60 22.02 32.67 -9.62
CA LEU A 60 21.37 31.54 -8.96
C LEU A 60 22.12 31.07 -7.71
N LYS A 61 23.46 31.11 -7.68
CA LYS A 61 24.25 30.82 -6.47
C LYS A 61 23.94 31.79 -5.34
N VAL A 62 23.80 33.09 -5.64
CA VAL A 62 23.38 34.09 -4.66
C VAL A 62 22.02 33.73 -4.08
N LEU A 63 21.03 33.42 -4.93
CA LEU A 63 19.69 33.05 -4.48
C LEU A 63 19.72 31.75 -3.65
N SER A 64 20.50 30.76 -4.06
CA SER A 64 20.62 29.45 -3.37
C SER A 64 21.20 29.59 -1.98
N ASN A 65 22.26 30.40 -1.85
CA ASN A 65 22.87 30.68 -0.56
C ASN A 65 21.97 31.56 0.30
N PHE A 66 21.19 32.48 -0.28
CA PHE A 66 20.29 33.36 0.49
C PHE A 66 19.22 32.58 1.26
N VAL A 67 18.64 31.53 0.65
CA VAL A 67 17.54 30.76 1.24
C VAL A 67 17.97 29.67 2.21
N ALA A 68 19.21 29.17 2.11
CA ALA A 68 19.69 28.07 2.93
C ALA A 68 19.53 28.32 4.43
N ASP A 69 18.83 27.41 5.12
CA ASP A 69 18.62 27.37 6.58
C ASP A 69 17.88 28.58 7.17
N VAL A 70 17.24 29.43 6.36
CA VAL A 70 16.49 30.61 6.81
C VAL A 70 15.06 30.60 6.25
N PRO A 71 14.06 30.11 7.01
CA PRO A 71 12.68 29.97 6.54
C PRO A 71 12.05 31.25 5.98
N GLU A 72 12.33 32.41 6.60
CA GLU A 72 11.77 33.69 6.15
C GLU A 72 12.32 34.14 4.79
N ASN A 73 13.52 33.68 4.43
CA ASN A 73 14.16 33.94 3.15
C ASN A 73 13.64 32.98 2.08
N ALA A 74 13.49 31.70 2.41
CA ALA A 74 12.90 30.69 1.54
C ALA A 74 11.46 31.10 1.15
N ALA A 75 10.62 31.44 2.13
CA ALA A 75 9.25 31.89 1.88
C ALA A 75 9.18 33.16 1.02
N PHE A 76 10.06 34.13 1.28
CA PHE A 76 10.17 35.33 0.44
C PHE A 76 10.55 34.97 -1.01
N LEU A 77 11.52 34.07 -1.19
CA LEU A 77 11.98 33.68 -2.51
C LEU A 77 10.88 32.95 -3.28
N VAL A 78 10.13 32.02 -2.65
CA VAL A 78 9.01 31.31 -3.28
C VAL A 78 7.99 32.28 -3.86
N VAL A 79 7.53 33.27 -3.09
CA VAL A 79 6.58 34.30 -3.57
C VAL A 79 7.11 35.04 -4.79
N MET A 80 8.42 35.30 -4.82
CA MET A 80 9.05 36.03 -5.92
C MET A 80 9.22 35.16 -7.19
N ILE A 81 9.42 33.85 -7.04
CA ILE A 81 9.72 32.96 -8.16
C ILE A 81 8.53 32.11 -8.61
N GLN A 82 7.42 32.05 -7.87
CA GLN A 82 6.30 31.10 -8.10
C GLN A 82 5.78 31.05 -9.55
N ASP A 83 5.74 32.18 -10.26
CA ASP A 83 5.24 32.27 -11.64
C ASP A 83 6.33 32.07 -12.71
N SER A 84 7.59 31.96 -12.28
CA SER A 84 8.78 32.02 -13.13
C SER A 84 9.89 31.11 -12.62
N ILE A 85 9.52 30.05 -11.87
CA ILE A 85 10.45 29.20 -11.11
C ILE A 85 11.55 28.74 -12.07
N PRO A 86 12.81 29.16 -11.88
CA PRO A 86 13.87 28.98 -12.87
C PRO A 86 14.31 27.52 -12.86
N ILE A 87 13.52 26.75 -13.57
CA ILE A 87 13.74 25.40 -14.00
C ILE A 87 13.06 25.46 -15.34
N VAL A 88 13.81 25.32 -16.42
CA VAL A 88 13.39 24.60 -17.62
C VAL A 88 14.42 24.86 -18.72
N PRO A 89 14.66 23.82 -19.55
CA PRO A 89 15.51 23.81 -20.75
C PRO A 89 15.41 24.98 -21.74
N PHE A 90 14.37 25.83 -21.72
CA PHE A 90 14.03 26.73 -22.84
C PHE A 90 14.99 27.89 -23.09
N ASN A 91 15.84 28.24 -22.13
CA ASN A 91 16.74 29.37 -22.30
C ASN A 91 18.10 28.99 -22.89
N ILE A 92 18.36 27.69 -23.09
CA ILE A 92 19.66 27.18 -23.55
C ILE A 92 19.57 26.50 -24.93
N VAL A 93 18.37 26.15 -25.41
CA VAL A 93 18.18 25.40 -26.68
C VAL A 93 18.83 26.07 -27.89
N GLN A 94 19.00 27.40 -27.88
CA GLN A 94 19.64 28.14 -28.98
C GLN A 94 21.18 28.14 -28.92
N PHE A 95 21.77 27.73 -27.79
CA PHE A 95 23.21 27.81 -27.52
C PHE A 95 23.97 26.48 -27.75
N LEU A 96 23.26 25.34 -27.81
CA LEU A 96 23.78 23.97 -27.92
C LEU A 96 24.50 23.66 -29.26
N SER A 97 25.65 24.29 -29.52
CA SER A 97 26.40 24.08 -30.78
C SER A 97 27.79 23.47 -30.59
N LYS A 98 28.32 23.34 -29.37
CA LYS A 98 29.66 22.76 -29.10
C LYS A 98 29.73 21.91 -27.83
N GLU A 99 30.60 20.90 -27.82
CA GLU A 99 30.87 20.03 -26.65
C GLU A 99 31.33 20.80 -25.40
N SER A 100 31.95 21.97 -25.54
CA SER A 100 32.34 22.84 -24.42
C SER A 100 31.14 23.36 -23.61
N ASP A 101 29.96 23.40 -24.21
CA ASP A 101 28.78 24.04 -23.64
C ASP A 101 28.07 23.09 -22.65
N VAL A 102 28.24 21.77 -22.81
CA VAL A 102 27.57 20.73 -22.00
C VAL A 102 27.88 20.85 -20.50
N LYS A 103 29.14 21.11 -20.14
CA LYS A 103 29.57 21.22 -18.72
C LYS A 103 28.99 22.45 -18.03
N GLU A 104 28.96 23.59 -18.71
CA GLU A 104 28.40 24.83 -18.15
C GLU A 104 26.88 24.76 -18.03
N ILE A 105 26.22 24.06 -18.97
CA ILE A 105 24.79 23.78 -18.92
C ILE A 105 24.45 22.82 -17.79
N SER A 106 25.27 21.78 -17.58
CA SER A 106 25.17 20.89 -16.42
C SER A 106 25.27 21.67 -15.11
N LEU A 107 26.28 22.55 -14.99
CA LEU A 107 26.42 23.40 -13.80
C LEU A 107 25.20 24.32 -13.59
N PHE A 108 24.69 24.93 -14.65
CA PHE A 108 23.51 25.77 -14.58
C PHE A 108 22.26 25.00 -14.16
N ALA A 109 22.05 23.79 -14.69
CA ALA A 109 20.96 22.90 -14.29
C ALA A 109 21.07 22.52 -12.80
N ASN A 110 22.26 22.12 -12.36
CA ASN A 110 22.50 21.68 -11.00
C ASN A 110 22.33 22.80 -9.97
N VAL A 111 22.75 24.03 -10.27
CA VAL A 111 22.52 25.16 -9.34
C VAL A 111 21.03 25.51 -9.22
N GLN A 112 20.23 25.32 -10.29
CA GLN A 112 18.78 25.45 -10.20
C GLN A 112 18.17 24.37 -9.29
N LEU A 113 18.62 23.11 -9.41
CA LEU A 113 18.16 22.02 -8.55
C LEU A 113 18.53 22.27 -7.08
N ILE A 114 19.77 22.71 -6.80
CA ILE A 114 20.23 23.09 -5.46
C ILE A 114 19.37 24.21 -4.88
N LEU A 115 19.04 25.24 -5.67
CA LEU A 115 18.16 26.32 -5.23
C LEU A 115 16.83 25.77 -4.72
N LEU A 116 16.18 24.91 -5.51
CA LEU A 116 14.90 24.32 -5.13
C LEU A 116 15.01 23.45 -3.89
N ASN A 117 16.04 22.61 -3.85
CA ASN A 117 16.26 21.71 -2.73
C ASN A 117 16.47 22.50 -1.43
N ASN A 118 17.26 23.58 -1.48
CA ASN A 118 17.44 24.48 -0.33
C ASN A 118 16.11 25.14 0.09
N ILE A 119 15.26 25.56 -0.85
CA ILE A 119 13.95 26.12 -0.50
C ILE A 119 13.09 25.05 0.18
N LEU A 120 13.05 23.83 -0.37
CA LEU A 120 12.21 22.74 0.12
C LEU A 120 12.62 22.27 1.52
N THR A 121 13.91 21.99 1.71
CA THR A 121 14.47 21.58 3.01
C THR A 121 14.33 22.67 4.08
N THR A 122 14.29 23.95 3.67
CA THR A 122 14.20 25.08 4.61
C THR A 122 12.75 25.49 4.92
N SER A 123 11.84 25.48 3.94
CA SER A 123 10.44 25.90 4.11
C SER A 123 9.52 25.28 3.05
N LYS A 124 9.27 23.98 3.15
CA LYS A 124 8.33 23.28 2.27
C LYS A 124 6.91 23.86 2.32
N GLU A 125 6.49 24.41 3.46
CA GLU A 125 5.15 25.01 3.66
C GLU A 125 4.95 26.28 2.83
N ALA A 126 6.02 26.87 2.29
CA ALA A 126 5.93 28.02 1.42
C ALA A 126 5.43 27.66 0.01
N PHE A 127 5.52 26.40 -0.41
CA PHE A 127 5.04 25.96 -1.72
C PHE A 127 3.53 25.69 -1.72
N SER A 128 2.83 26.26 -2.70
CA SER A 128 1.46 25.84 -3.02
C SER A 128 1.46 24.59 -3.90
N LYS A 129 0.31 23.91 -3.95
CA LYS A 129 0.09 22.76 -4.84
C LYS A 129 0.31 23.11 -6.31
N GLU A 130 -0.12 24.30 -6.75
CA GLU A 130 0.05 24.79 -8.12
C GLU A 130 1.53 25.02 -8.43
N ALA A 131 2.27 25.63 -7.50
CA ALA A 131 3.71 25.85 -7.64
C ALA A 131 4.47 24.53 -7.72
N CYS A 132 4.19 23.56 -6.84
CA CYS A 132 4.80 22.22 -6.91
C CYS A 132 4.49 21.51 -8.23
N ASN A 133 3.24 21.60 -8.72
CA ASN A 133 2.87 21.00 -9.99
C ASN A 133 3.66 21.59 -11.16
N LEU A 134 3.81 22.92 -11.17
CA LEU A 134 4.63 23.60 -12.16
C LEU A 134 6.09 23.15 -12.05
N VAL A 135 6.68 23.12 -10.85
CA VAL A 135 8.07 22.65 -10.66
C VAL A 135 8.25 21.22 -11.16
N LEU A 136 7.33 20.31 -10.85
CA LEU A 136 7.37 18.94 -11.36
C LEU A 136 7.44 18.92 -12.89
N ASP A 137 6.52 19.61 -13.58
CA ASP A 137 6.51 19.63 -15.05
C ASP A 137 7.84 20.19 -15.60
N ARG A 138 8.42 21.16 -14.90
CA ARG A 138 9.69 21.79 -15.26
C ARG A 138 10.90 20.86 -15.05
N ILE A 139 10.94 20.09 -13.96
CA ILE A 139 11.98 19.08 -13.70
C ILE A 139 11.91 17.96 -14.73
N LEU A 140 10.70 17.48 -15.06
CA LEU A 140 10.51 16.43 -16.06
C LEU A 140 11.01 16.86 -17.46
N ASN A 141 10.72 18.11 -17.84
CA ASN A 141 11.25 18.68 -19.08
C ASN A 141 12.78 18.83 -19.06
N LEU A 142 13.35 19.25 -17.92
CA LEU A 142 14.81 19.35 -17.75
C LEU A 142 15.47 17.99 -17.90
N PHE A 143 14.95 16.97 -17.22
CA PHE A 143 15.47 15.62 -17.32
C PHE A 143 15.48 15.11 -18.76
N THR A 144 14.35 15.25 -19.47
CA THR A 144 14.22 14.81 -20.87
C THR A 144 15.24 15.49 -21.78
N LEU A 145 15.47 16.81 -21.60
CA LEU A 145 16.51 17.53 -22.37
C LEU A 145 17.90 16.97 -22.04
N CYS A 146 18.20 16.82 -20.75
CA CYS A 146 19.51 16.42 -20.27
C CYS A 146 19.88 15.02 -20.75
N GLU A 147 18.94 14.07 -20.70
CA GLU A 147 19.11 12.72 -21.24
C GLU A 147 19.38 12.75 -22.74
N THR A 148 18.57 13.48 -23.51
CA THR A 148 18.73 13.59 -24.97
C THR A 148 20.07 14.22 -25.37
N SER A 149 20.61 15.11 -24.53
CA SER A 149 21.80 15.92 -24.83
C SER A 149 23.07 15.45 -24.09
N ASN A 150 23.00 14.33 -23.35
CA ASN A 150 24.08 13.85 -22.48
C ASN A 150 24.62 14.92 -21.50
N ILE A 151 23.71 15.66 -20.86
CA ILE A 151 24.04 16.65 -19.82
C ILE A 151 23.91 15.98 -18.45
N ASP A 152 24.99 15.97 -17.68
CA ASP A 152 24.98 15.45 -16.32
C ASP A 152 24.11 16.32 -15.41
N ILE A 153 23.25 15.67 -14.61
CA ILE A 153 22.39 16.32 -13.62
C ILE A 153 22.48 15.59 -12.28
N ASP A 154 22.37 16.34 -11.21
CA ASP A 154 22.36 15.82 -9.85
C ASP A 154 21.07 15.04 -9.58
N SER A 155 21.19 13.72 -9.66
CA SER A 155 20.07 12.80 -9.49
C SER A 155 19.60 12.71 -8.03
N ASP A 156 20.49 12.91 -7.06
CA ASP A 156 20.14 12.96 -5.63
C ASP A 156 19.16 14.11 -5.38
N SER A 157 19.53 15.32 -5.82
CA SER A 157 18.67 16.49 -5.71
C SER A 157 17.31 16.28 -6.36
N ILE A 158 17.24 15.61 -7.52
CA ILE A 158 15.95 15.32 -8.19
C ILE A 158 15.09 14.39 -7.34
N ILE A 159 15.66 13.30 -6.83
CA ILE A 159 14.92 12.33 -5.99
C ILE A 159 14.44 12.99 -4.69
N GLU A 160 15.27 13.80 -4.03
CA GLU A 160 14.88 14.54 -2.82
C GLU A 160 13.71 15.50 -3.09
N ILE A 161 13.76 16.25 -4.20
CA ILE A 161 12.68 17.17 -4.59
C ILE A 161 11.38 16.39 -4.84
N LEU A 162 11.44 15.27 -5.57
CA LEU A 162 10.27 14.44 -5.83
C LEU A 162 9.69 13.84 -4.53
N ASP A 163 10.54 13.41 -3.59
CA ASP A 163 10.09 12.82 -2.32
C ASP A 163 9.31 13.83 -1.46
N GLU A 164 9.79 15.08 -1.39
CA GLU A 164 9.14 16.15 -0.64
C GLU A 164 7.81 16.59 -1.29
N PHE A 165 7.79 16.67 -2.62
CA PHE A 165 6.64 17.16 -3.37
C PHE A 165 5.42 16.25 -3.33
N GLU A 166 5.60 14.94 -3.20
CA GLU A 166 4.50 13.99 -3.11
C GLU A 166 3.49 14.41 -2.03
N SER A 167 4.00 14.82 -0.85
CA SER A 167 3.18 15.26 0.29
C SER A 167 2.38 16.54 0.04
N ILE A 168 2.84 17.40 -0.88
CA ILE A 168 2.23 18.71 -1.17
C ILE A 168 1.26 18.62 -2.34
N VAL A 169 1.64 17.90 -3.40
CA VAL A 169 0.83 17.74 -4.61
C VAL A 169 -0.36 16.81 -4.34
N GLY A 170 -0.15 15.79 -3.50
CA GLY A 170 -1.11 14.73 -3.28
C GLY A 170 -1.29 13.93 -4.56
N LYS A 171 -2.54 13.85 -5.05
CA LYS A 171 -2.84 13.03 -6.24
C LYS A 171 -2.22 13.57 -7.54
N VAL A 172 -1.67 12.68 -8.36
CA VAL A 172 -1.08 12.95 -9.68
C VAL A 172 -1.78 12.16 -10.78
N THR A 173 -1.88 12.73 -11.99
CA THR A 173 -2.45 12.01 -13.14
C THR A 173 -1.58 10.82 -13.55
N ILE A 174 -2.19 9.81 -14.21
CA ILE A 174 -1.46 8.66 -14.77
C ILE A 174 -0.33 9.09 -15.71
N SER A 175 -0.57 10.10 -16.55
CA SER A 175 0.44 10.63 -17.46
C SER A 175 1.65 11.18 -16.71
N LYS A 176 1.43 11.94 -15.64
CA LYS A 176 2.50 12.51 -14.81
C LYS A 176 3.24 11.42 -14.05
N PHE A 177 2.52 10.45 -13.50
CA PHE A 177 3.13 9.28 -12.85
C PHE A 177 3.99 8.47 -13.81
N SER A 178 3.55 8.27 -15.07
CA SER A 178 4.34 7.55 -16.09
C SER A 178 5.70 8.21 -16.31
N ILE A 179 5.73 9.54 -16.40
CA ILE A 179 6.97 10.29 -16.60
C ILE A 179 7.87 10.21 -15.35
N ILE A 180 7.29 10.34 -14.14
CA ILE A 180 8.04 10.17 -12.88
C ILE A 180 8.64 8.77 -12.77
N ARG A 181 7.88 7.73 -13.13
CA ARG A 181 8.36 6.34 -13.14
C ARG A 181 9.52 6.15 -14.11
N ASP A 182 9.38 6.66 -15.33
CA ASP A 182 10.42 6.53 -16.35
C ASP A 182 11.71 7.28 -15.93
N LEU A 183 11.56 8.45 -15.29
CA LEU A 183 12.63 9.20 -14.64
C LEU A 183 13.32 8.38 -13.53
N CYS A 184 12.56 7.87 -12.55
CA CYS A 184 13.10 7.06 -11.46
C CYS A 184 13.82 5.81 -12.01
N ARG A 185 13.27 5.18 -13.06
CA ARG A 185 13.89 4.02 -13.71
C ARG A 185 15.24 4.37 -14.33
N CYS A 186 15.33 5.47 -15.07
CA CYS A 186 16.58 5.90 -15.68
C CYS A 186 17.65 6.23 -14.62
N ILE A 187 17.27 6.91 -13.52
CA ILE A 187 18.15 7.16 -12.38
C ILE A 187 18.62 5.84 -11.75
N ASN A 188 17.72 4.90 -11.53
CA ASN A 188 18.01 3.60 -10.92
C ASN A 188 18.97 2.76 -11.79
N ASP A 189 18.73 2.70 -13.10
CA ASP A 189 19.57 1.96 -14.05
C ASP A 189 21.00 2.54 -14.09
N ASN A 190 21.12 3.87 -14.05
CA ASN A 190 22.43 4.55 -13.95
C ASN A 190 23.11 4.25 -12.61
N ALA A 191 22.38 4.34 -11.48
CA ALA A 191 22.90 4.06 -10.15
C ALA A 191 23.38 2.61 -10.00
N LYS A 192 22.66 1.64 -10.58
CA LYS A 192 23.08 0.22 -10.66
C LYS A 192 24.40 0.03 -11.39
N ALA A 193 24.63 0.78 -12.47
CA ALA A 193 25.87 0.68 -13.24
C ALA A 193 27.10 1.12 -12.44
N VAL A 194 26.93 2.03 -11.46
CA VAL A 194 28.02 2.60 -10.66
C VAL A 194 28.06 2.11 -9.20
N GLY A 195 27.05 1.36 -8.76
CA GLY A 195 26.96 0.82 -7.39
C GLY A 195 26.55 1.86 -6.34
N ASP A 196 25.64 2.76 -6.71
CA ASP A 196 25.18 3.89 -5.87
C ASP A 196 23.89 3.55 -5.09
N ASP A 197 23.74 4.11 -3.89
CA ASP A 197 22.58 3.92 -3.00
C ASP A 197 21.29 4.59 -3.53
N LEU A 198 21.40 5.47 -4.52
CA LEU A 198 20.29 6.10 -5.26
C LEU A 198 19.21 5.13 -5.77
N ILE A 199 19.57 3.86 -5.96
CA ILE A 199 18.66 2.76 -6.34
C ILE A 199 17.48 2.68 -5.36
N PHE A 200 17.75 2.77 -4.05
CA PHE A 200 16.70 2.61 -3.03
C PHE A 200 15.80 3.84 -2.93
N SER A 201 16.39 5.03 -3.04
CA SER A 201 15.67 6.30 -2.94
C SER A 201 14.73 6.52 -4.12
N SER A 202 15.17 6.21 -5.34
CA SER A 202 14.36 6.35 -6.56
C SER A 202 13.16 5.39 -6.60
N SER A 203 13.34 4.12 -6.21
CA SER A 203 12.24 3.15 -6.05
C SER A 203 11.20 3.61 -5.04
N LYS A 204 11.65 4.12 -3.88
CA LYS A 204 10.77 4.60 -2.81
C LYS A 204 9.88 5.76 -3.25
N VAL A 205 10.44 6.73 -3.97
CA VAL A 205 9.69 7.86 -4.53
C VAL A 205 8.63 7.35 -5.51
N CYS A 206 9.00 6.46 -6.43
CA CYS A 206 8.06 5.91 -7.41
C CYS A 206 6.91 5.16 -6.72
N LEU A 207 7.20 4.39 -5.66
CA LEU A 207 6.18 3.71 -4.85
C LEU A 207 5.20 4.69 -4.20
N LYS A 208 5.68 5.80 -3.62
CA LYS A 208 4.79 6.82 -3.02
C LYS A 208 3.82 7.43 -4.03
N TYR A 209 4.31 7.80 -5.22
CA TYR A 209 3.46 8.36 -6.25
C TYR A 209 2.45 7.36 -6.81
N SER A 210 2.80 6.07 -6.88
CA SER A 210 1.88 5.01 -7.34
C SER A 210 0.63 4.83 -6.45
N CYS A 211 0.72 5.21 -5.17
CA CYS A 211 -0.41 5.19 -4.22
C CYS A 211 -1.33 6.41 -4.33
N ASN A 212 -0.95 7.42 -5.12
CA ASN A 212 -1.61 8.72 -5.17
C ASN A 212 -2.04 9.07 -6.59
N LEU A 213 -2.69 8.15 -7.30
CA LEU A 213 -3.15 8.42 -8.66
C LEU A 213 -4.49 9.16 -8.66
N ASP A 214 -4.57 10.21 -9.47
CA ASP A 214 -5.79 10.88 -9.86
C ASP A 214 -6.38 10.18 -11.08
N LEU A 215 -7.60 9.65 -10.91
CA LEU A 215 -8.32 8.87 -11.90
C LEU A 215 -9.61 9.54 -12.36
N SER A 216 -9.84 10.79 -11.96
CA SER A 216 -11.10 11.52 -12.18
C SER A 216 -11.47 11.66 -13.66
N ASP A 217 -10.48 11.91 -14.52
CA ASP A 217 -10.67 12.14 -15.96
C ASP A 217 -10.12 11.00 -16.85
N VAL A 218 -9.99 9.77 -16.32
CA VAL A 218 -9.39 8.64 -17.04
C VAL A 218 -10.46 7.61 -17.42
N THR A 219 -10.55 7.29 -18.72
CA THR A 219 -11.46 6.24 -19.21
C THR A 219 -11.02 4.83 -18.78
N VAL A 220 -11.95 3.87 -18.77
CA VAL A 220 -11.64 2.47 -18.46
C VAL A 220 -10.60 1.89 -19.43
N ALA A 221 -10.67 2.26 -20.71
CA ALA A 221 -9.71 1.80 -21.72
C ALA A 221 -8.29 2.31 -21.47
N GLU A 222 -8.15 3.56 -21.00
CA GLU A 222 -6.85 4.14 -20.64
C GLU A 222 -6.26 3.50 -19.38
N LYS A 223 -7.11 3.25 -18.36
CA LYS A 223 -6.69 2.52 -17.15
C LYS A 223 -6.19 1.13 -17.51
N GLU A 224 -6.95 0.41 -18.32
CA GLU A 224 -6.58 -0.93 -18.74
C GLU A 224 -5.27 -0.94 -19.54
N LYS A 225 -5.15 -0.04 -20.52
CA LYS A 225 -3.91 0.09 -21.29
C LYS A 225 -2.72 0.35 -20.37
N PHE A 226 -2.84 1.32 -19.46
CA PHE A 226 -1.78 1.64 -18.52
C PHE A 226 -1.40 0.48 -17.60
N PHE A 227 -2.40 -0.28 -17.14
CA PHE A 227 -2.18 -1.49 -16.34
C PHE A 227 -1.34 -2.52 -17.12
N PHE A 228 -1.69 -2.82 -18.37
CA PHE A 228 -0.95 -3.79 -19.18
C PHE A 228 0.42 -3.26 -19.60
N ASP A 229 0.56 -1.97 -19.87
CA ASP A 229 1.86 -1.34 -20.13
C ASP A 229 2.81 -1.46 -18.92
N LEU A 230 2.29 -1.39 -17.69
CA LEU A 230 3.07 -1.65 -16.47
C LEU A 230 3.40 -3.15 -16.31
N TYR A 231 2.42 -4.02 -16.55
CA TYR A 231 2.58 -5.46 -16.42
C TYR A 231 3.64 -6.02 -17.39
N ASP A 232 3.65 -5.54 -18.63
CA ASP A 232 4.60 -5.98 -19.66
C ASP A 232 6.04 -5.49 -19.38
N ASP A 233 6.22 -4.49 -18.50
CA ASP A 233 7.52 -3.92 -18.11
C ASP A 233 7.96 -4.30 -16.68
N LEU A 234 7.39 -5.33 -16.07
CA LEU A 234 7.81 -5.80 -14.74
C LEU A 234 9.24 -6.37 -14.77
N ARG A 235 10.14 -5.81 -13.96
CA ARG A 235 11.55 -6.23 -13.86
C ARG A 235 12.01 -6.54 -12.44
N SER A 236 11.26 -6.10 -11.44
CA SER A 236 11.65 -6.16 -10.03
C SER A 236 10.44 -6.26 -9.09
N THR A 237 10.72 -6.57 -7.83
CA THR A 237 9.72 -6.59 -6.75
C THR A 237 9.09 -5.21 -6.50
N ASP A 238 9.83 -4.11 -6.70
CA ASP A 238 9.28 -2.76 -6.59
C ASP A 238 8.24 -2.49 -7.70
N ASP A 239 8.50 -2.99 -8.92
CA ASP A 239 7.54 -2.89 -10.02
C ASP A 239 6.26 -3.68 -9.74
N GLU A 240 6.38 -4.84 -9.08
CA GLU A 240 5.22 -5.62 -8.63
C GLU A 240 4.37 -4.83 -7.64
N GLN A 241 5.00 -4.17 -6.67
CA GLN A 241 4.30 -3.35 -5.69
C GLN A 241 3.66 -2.11 -6.33
N ILE A 242 4.33 -1.48 -7.31
CA ILE A 242 3.74 -0.38 -8.11
C ILE A 242 2.49 -0.88 -8.83
N LEU A 243 2.55 -2.03 -9.51
CA LEU A 243 1.40 -2.58 -10.22
C LEU A 243 0.25 -2.92 -9.26
N LEU A 244 0.55 -3.44 -8.07
CA LEU A 244 -0.45 -3.70 -7.03
C LEU A 244 -1.13 -2.40 -6.56
N ASN A 245 -0.36 -1.35 -6.30
CA ASN A 245 -0.90 -0.05 -5.90
C ASN A 245 -1.81 0.52 -6.98
N VAL A 246 -1.36 0.48 -8.24
CA VAL A 246 -2.13 0.93 -9.41
C VAL A 246 -3.42 0.13 -9.57
N SER A 247 -3.34 -1.21 -9.49
CA SER A 247 -4.49 -2.10 -9.58
C SER A 247 -5.53 -1.79 -8.50
N TYR A 248 -5.08 -1.56 -7.26
CA TYR A 248 -5.96 -1.24 -6.14
C TYR A 248 -6.70 0.09 -6.34
N GLU A 249 -6.03 1.11 -6.88
CA GLU A 249 -6.63 2.41 -7.18
C GLU A 249 -7.61 2.32 -8.37
N PHE A 250 -7.29 1.54 -9.40
CA PHE A 250 -8.07 1.54 -10.65
C PHE A 250 -9.45 0.94 -10.53
N ARG A 251 -9.60 -0.16 -9.75
CA ARG A 251 -10.85 -0.90 -9.54
C ARG A 251 -11.66 -1.08 -10.83
N ILE A 252 -11.04 -1.63 -11.87
CA ILE A 252 -11.64 -1.69 -13.21
C ILE A 252 -12.92 -2.54 -13.19
N GLY A 253 -12.89 -3.70 -12.52
CA GLY A 253 -14.09 -4.46 -12.17
C GLY A 253 -14.96 -4.87 -13.36
N SER A 254 -14.38 -5.00 -14.55
CA SER A 254 -15.11 -5.37 -15.78
C SER A 254 -14.78 -6.80 -16.21
N GLU A 255 -15.78 -7.52 -16.74
CA GLU A 255 -15.62 -8.90 -17.22
C GLU A 255 -14.58 -9.01 -18.34
N SER A 256 -14.54 -8.04 -19.25
CA SER A 256 -13.57 -8.02 -20.36
C SER A 256 -12.14 -7.79 -19.88
N PHE A 257 -11.94 -6.93 -18.87
CA PHE A 257 -10.63 -6.76 -18.22
C PHE A 257 -10.22 -8.03 -17.49
N PHE A 258 -11.14 -8.61 -16.69
CA PHE A 258 -10.87 -9.84 -15.95
C PHE A 258 -10.50 -11.00 -16.88
N GLN A 259 -11.20 -11.18 -18.00
CA GLN A 259 -10.86 -12.18 -18.99
C GLN A 259 -9.44 -11.98 -19.54
N ARG A 260 -9.04 -10.73 -19.84
CA ARG A 260 -7.67 -10.41 -20.28
C ARG A 260 -6.62 -10.64 -19.20
N LEU A 261 -6.93 -10.37 -17.93
CA LEU A 261 -6.06 -10.75 -16.82
C LEU A 261 -5.85 -12.27 -16.77
N LEU A 262 -6.93 -13.04 -16.88
CA LEU A 262 -6.84 -14.50 -16.89
C LEU A 262 -6.04 -15.00 -18.10
N ASP A 263 -6.22 -14.39 -19.27
CA ASP A 263 -5.45 -14.75 -20.47
C ASP A 263 -3.98 -14.32 -20.39
N ALA A 264 -3.66 -13.27 -19.63
CA ALA A 264 -2.28 -12.89 -19.33
C ALA A 264 -1.61 -13.90 -18.38
N PHE A 265 -2.33 -14.32 -17.33
CA PHE A 265 -1.76 -15.11 -16.23
C PHE A 265 -1.85 -16.63 -16.43
N PHE A 266 -2.81 -17.12 -17.22
CA PHE A 266 -3.06 -18.55 -17.42
C PHE A 266 -3.05 -18.98 -18.89
N ASP A 267 -2.55 -20.18 -19.14
CA ASP A 267 -2.48 -20.80 -20.46
C ASP A 267 -3.84 -21.31 -20.91
N LEU A 268 -3.89 -21.85 -22.14
CA LEU A 268 -5.13 -22.40 -22.69
C LEU A 268 -5.62 -23.66 -21.93
N ARG A 269 -4.78 -24.25 -21.08
CA ARG A 269 -5.09 -25.39 -20.22
C ARG A 269 -5.45 -24.96 -18.80
N GLY A 270 -5.49 -23.65 -18.53
CA GLY A 270 -5.79 -23.10 -17.21
C GLY A 270 -4.64 -23.22 -16.21
N GLU A 271 -3.42 -23.46 -16.69
CA GLU A 271 -2.19 -23.52 -15.88
C GLU A 271 -1.52 -22.13 -15.85
N LEU A 272 -0.86 -21.78 -14.74
CA LEU A 272 -0.14 -20.50 -14.65
C LEU A 272 0.94 -20.42 -15.75
N LYS A 273 0.90 -19.35 -16.56
CA LYS A 273 1.91 -19.06 -17.60
C LYS A 273 3.24 -18.59 -17.03
N ILE A 274 3.19 -17.94 -15.88
CA ILE A 274 4.29 -17.09 -15.40
C ILE A 274 5.10 -17.84 -14.35
N SER A 275 6.41 -17.89 -14.55
CA SER A 275 7.36 -18.44 -13.57
C SER A 275 7.87 -17.41 -12.55
N THR A 276 7.57 -16.12 -12.74
CA THR A 276 7.97 -14.98 -11.89
C THR A 276 6.73 -14.14 -11.51
N HIS A 277 6.72 -13.43 -10.37
CA HIS A 277 5.62 -12.54 -9.95
C HIS A 277 4.26 -13.21 -9.65
N ILE A 278 4.26 -14.52 -9.32
CA ILE A 278 3.01 -15.26 -9.05
C ILE A 278 2.21 -14.63 -7.89
N PRO A 279 2.81 -14.26 -6.74
CA PRO A 279 2.03 -13.68 -5.63
C PRO A 279 1.26 -12.43 -6.05
N MET A 280 1.90 -11.52 -6.79
CA MET A 280 1.29 -10.30 -7.31
C MET A 280 0.09 -10.61 -8.21
N ALA A 281 0.25 -11.52 -9.18
CA ALA A 281 -0.84 -11.93 -10.08
C ALA A 281 -2.04 -12.49 -9.31
N LEU A 282 -1.80 -13.36 -8.31
CA LEU A 282 -2.87 -13.94 -7.49
C LEU A 282 -3.61 -12.88 -6.66
N ILE A 283 -2.92 -11.85 -6.16
CA ILE A 283 -3.55 -10.73 -5.43
C ILE A 283 -4.43 -9.90 -6.37
N ILE A 284 -3.94 -9.58 -7.58
CA ILE A 284 -4.70 -8.82 -8.58
C ILE A 284 -5.97 -9.58 -8.96
N ILE A 285 -5.86 -10.88 -9.26
CA ILE A 285 -7.03 -11.73 -9.54
C ILE A 285 -7.98 -11.74 -8.34
N ALA A 286 -7.45 -11.93 -7.13
CA ALA A 286 -8.28 -11.94 -5.92
C ALA A 286 -9.07 -10.64 -5.79
N ASN A 287 -8.45 -9.49 -6.02
CA ASN A 287 -9.09 -8.18 -5.91
C ASN A 287 -10.20 -7.98 -6.95
N GLU A 288 -10.01 -8.44 -8.18
CA GLU A 288 -11.00 -8.32 -9.24
C GLU A 288 -12.20 -9.27 -9.08
N ILE A 289 -12.05 -10.39 -8.36
CA ILE A 289 -13.18 -11.28 -8.02
C ILE A 289 -14.09 -10.59 -6.98
N THR A 290 -15.04 -9.82 -7.47
CA THR A 290 -15.98 -9.01 -6.67
C THR A 290 -17.42 -9.50 -6.74
N SER A 291 -17.73 -10.45 -7.64
CA SER A 291 -19.07 -11.02 -7.82
C SER A 291 -19.03 -12.51 -8.12
N GLU A 292 -20.16 -13.18 -7.96
CA GLU A 292 -20.32 -14.60 -8.32
C GLU A 292 -20.07 -14.85 -9.81
N ASN A 293 -20.42 -13.91 -10.69
CA ASN A 293 -20.20 -14.07 -12.13
C ASN A 293 -18.70 -14.06 -12.47
N ILE A 294 -17.95 -13.13 -11.89
CA ILE A 294 -16.49 -13.06 -12.08
C ILE A 294 -15.81 -14.31 -11.48
N MET A 295 -16.26 -14.78 -10.32
CA MET A 295 -15.80 -16.06 -9.76
C MET A 295 -16.07 -17.23 -10.72
N LYS A 296 -17.25 -17.28 -11.34
CA LYS A 296 -17.58 -18.32 -12.31
C LYS A 296 -16.63 -18.29 -13.51
N MET A 297 -16.33 -17.12 -14.06
CA MET A 297 -15.35 -16.95 -15.14
C MET A 297 -13.95 -17.47 -14.74
N PHE A 298 -13.51 -17.17 -13.51
CA PHE A 298 -12.26 -17.69 -12.97
C PHE A 298 -12.25 -19.23 -12.94
N LEU A 299 -13.31 -19.83 -12.38
CA LEU A 299 -13.43 -21.28 -12.25
C LEU A 299 -13.55 -22.01 -13.59
N GLU A 300 -14.11 -21.37 -14.62
CA GLU A 300 -14.19 -21.93 -15.98
C GLU A 300 -12.84 -21.96 -16.69
N LYS A 301 -11.97 -20.99 -16.41
CA LYS A 301 -10.66 -20.85 -17.06
C LYS A 301 -9.53 -21.58 -16.33
N VAL A 302 -9.54 -21.57 -15.00
CA VAL A 302 -8.40 -21.95 -14.17
C VAL A 302 -8.54 -23.37 -13.62
N SER A 303 -7.47 -24.16 -13.73
CA SER A 303 -7.39 -25.45 -13.03
C SER A 303 -7.09 -25.21 -11.55
N VAL A 304 -8.13 -25.03 -10.74
CA VAL A 304 -8.03 -24.68 -9.31
C VAL A 304 -7.21 -25.70 -8.51
N GLU A 305 -7.44 -26.99 -8.73
CA GLU A 305 -6.72 -28.07 -8.05
C GLU A 305 -5.20 -27.98 -8.29
N LYS A 306 -4.79 -27.81 -9.55
CA LYS A 306 -3.37 -27.63 -9.91
C LYS A 306 -2.80 -26.34 -9.31
N LEU A 307 -3.57 -25.25 -9.32
CA LEU A 307 -3.15 -23.98 -8.75
C LEU A 307 -2.91 -24.09 -7.25
N ILE A 308 -3.81 -24.75 -6.50
CA ILE A 308 -3.66 -25.01 -5.06
C ILE A 308 -2.38 -25.81 -4.81
N GLU A 309 -2.21 -26.92 -5.54
CA GLU A 309 -1.06 -27.80 -5.33
C GLU A 309 0.27 -27.09 -5.61
N ILE A 310 0.39 -26.40 -6.75
CA ILE A 310 1.58 -25.63 -7.10
C ILE A 310 1.85 -24.55 -6.06
N TYR A 311 0.83 -23.78 -5.67
CA TYR A 311 1.00 -22.68 -4.73
C TYR A 311 1.50 -23.16 -3.37
N PHE A 312 0.84 -24.15 -2.75
CA PHE A 312 1.21 -24.57 -1.39
C PHE A 312 2.44 -25.48 -1.34
N ALA A 313 2.73 -26.23 -2.41
CA ALA A 313 3.92 -27.08 -2.45
C ALA A 313 5.19 -26.30 -2.83
N GLN A 314 5.09 -25.29 -3.72
CA GLN A 314 6.27 -24.67 -4.34
C GLN A 314 6.41 -23.18 -4.01
N ILE A 315 5.33 -22.42 -4.01
CA ILE A 315 5.36 -20.95 -3.93
C ILE A 315 5.32 -20.48 -2.47
N TYR A 316 4.29 -20.90 -1.74
CA TYR A 316 4.03 -20.50 -0.35
C TYR A 316 5.23 -20.64 0.60
N PRO A 317 6.03 -21.73 0.52
CA PRO A 317 7.19 -21.90 1.40
C PRO A 317 8.27 -20.83 1.20
N GLN A 318 8.37 -20.32 -0.03
CA GLN A 318 9.39 -19.36 -0.46
C GLN A 318 9.01 -17.90 -0.21
N LEU A 319 7.74 -17.61 0.12
CA LEU A 319 7.28 -16.23 0.33
C LEU A 319 8.03 -15.53 1.47
N ASN A 320 8.40 -14.27 1.24
CA ASN A 320 9.24 -13.50 2.14
C ASN A 320 8.40 -12.72 3.17
N LEU A 321 8.71 -12.88 4.46
CA LEU A 321 8.04 -12.13 5.52
C LEU A 321 8.32 -10.61 5.47
N GLN A 322 9.45 -10.21 4.86
CA GLN A 322 9.79 -8.82 4.64
C GLN A 322 8.93 -8.16 3.55
N LEU A 323 8.23 -8.94 2.73
CA LEU A 323 7.30 -8.51 1.69
C LEU A 323 5.90 -9.02 2.04
N PRO A 324 5.20 -8.40 3.01
CA PRO A 324 3.96 -8.97 3.57
C PRO A 324 2.84 -9.12 2.55
N TRP A 325 2.86 -8.30 1.50
CA TRP A 325 1.91 -8.40 0.40
C TRP A 325 2.03 -9.75 -0.31
N GLU A 326 3.21 -10.38 -0.40
CA GLU A 326 3.35 -11.71 -1.01
C GLU A 326 2.49 -12.74 -0.28
N LEU A 327 2.48 -12.70 1.06
CA LEU A 327 1.64 -13.58 1.88
C LEU A 327 0.14 -13.29 1.72
N GLN A 328 -0.25 -12.08 1.29
CA GLN A 328 -1.64 -11.74 0.98
C GLN A 328 -2.15 -12.44 -0.28
N SER A 329 -1.29 -13.01 -1.12
CA SER A 329 -1.72 -13.80 -2.28
C SER A 329 -2.61 -14.99 -1.93
N ILE A 330 -2.59 -15.43 -0.66
CA ILE A 330 -3.56 -16.42 -0.17
C ILE A 330 -5.02 -15.95 -0.24
N ALA A 331 -5.26 -14.64 -0.37
CA ALA A 331 -6.59 -14.03 -0.47
C ALA A 331 -7.42 -14.66 -1.59
N LEU A 332 -6.80 -15.04 -2.71
CA LEU A 332 -7.50 -15.73 -3.81
C LEU A 332 -8.15 -17.02 -3.31
N PHE A 333 -7.39 -17.86 -2.60
CA PHE A 333 -7.88 -19.14 -2.09
C PHE A 333 -8.93 -18.95 -1.00
N ASN A 334 -8.81 -17.89 -0.20
CA ASN A 334 -9.86 -17.48 0.73
C ASN A 334 -11.15 -17.02 0.03
N LYS A 335 -11.15 -16.67 -1.25
CA LYS A 335 -12.38 -16.39 -2.01
C LYS A 335 -13.01 -17.65 -2.59
N LEU A 336 -12.25 -18.73 -2.78
CA LEU A 336 -12.78 -19.95 -3.38
C LEU A 336 -13.93 -20.56 -2.57
N PRO A 337 -14.94 -21.14 -3.25
CA PRO A 337 -15.94 -21.98 -2.61
C PRO A 337 -15.28 -23.14 -1.87
N ILE A 338 -15.76 -23.47 -0.66
CA ILE A 338 -15.15 -24.49 0.21
C ILE A 338 -15.05 -25.85 -0.50
N ASN A 339 -16.07 -26.21 -1.29
CA ASN A 339 -16.11 -27.47 -2.03
C ASN A 339 -15.09 -27.59 -3.17
N GLN A 340 -14.33 -26.54 -3.46
CA GLN A 340 -13.25 -26.50 -4.47
C GLN A 340 -11.85 -26.56 -3.84
N ILE A 341 -11.74 -26.67 -2.51
CA ILE A 341 -10.46 -26.61 -1.79
C ILE A 341 -10.02 -28.02 -1.41
N GLU A 342 -9.30 -28.70 -2.29
CA GLU A 342 -8.65 -29.98 -1.99
C GLU A 342 -7.13 -29.80 -2.03
N ILE A 343 -6.44 -30.21 -0.97
CA ILE A 343 -5.00 -30.04 -0.81
C ILE A 343 -4.35 -31.39 -0.51
N SER A 344 -3.24 -31.69 -1.17
CA SER A 344 -2.50 -32.92 -0.89
C SER A 344 -1.89 -32.88 0.52
N GLY A 345 -1.61 -34.06 1.10
CA GLY A 345 -0.93 -34.14 2.39
C GLY A 345 0.46 -33.47 2.38
N ALA A 346 1.16 -33.49 1.24
CA ALA A 346 2.46 -32.84 1.07
C ALA A 346 2.33 -31.31 1.08
N ALA A 347 1.39 -30.77 0.30
CA ALA A 347 1.09 -29.34 0.26
C ALA A 347 0.57 -28.83 1.62
N LEU A 348 -0.27 -29.61 2.31
CA LEU A 348 -0.75 -29.27 3.66
C LEU A 348 0.40 -29.24 4.68
N GLY A 349 1.29 -30.23 4.66
CA GLY A 349 2.47 -30.26 5.54
C GLY A 349 3.37 -29.04 5.33
N SER A 350 3.61 -28.68 4.06
CA SER A 350 4.35 -27.49 3.66
C SER A 350 3.69 -26.20 4.17
N TYR A 351 2.37 -26.09 3.98
CA TYR A 351 1.57 -24.97 4.45
C TYR A 351 1.66 -24.79 5.98
N ILE A 352 1.41 -25.86 6.74
CA ILE A 352 1.47 -25.84 8.21
C ILE A 352 2.86 -25.48 8.71
N THR A 353 3.92 -26.02 8.10
CA THR A 353 5.31 -25.75 8.48
C THR A 353 5.64 -24.26 8.34
N LYS A 354 5.29 -23.66 7.19
CA LYS A 354 5.49 -22.24 6.96
C LYS A 354 4.61 -21.41 7.90
N LEU A 355 3.33 -21.74 8.07
CA LEU A 355 2.43 -21.04 8.99
C LEU A 355 2.94 -21.05 10.44
N SER A 356 3.50 -22.17 10.89
CA SER A 356 4.13 -22.26 12.22
C SER A 356 5.28 -21.27 12.39
N SER A 357 6.03 -20.95 11.34
CA SER A 357 7.10 -19.94 11.40
C SER A 357 6.59 -18.50 11.40
N LEU A 358 5.34 -18.28 10.97
CA LEU A 358 4.70 -16.96 10.95
C LEU A 358 4.03 -16.62 12.28
N ILE A 359 3.59 -17.64 13.04
CA ILE A 359 2.91 -17.47 14.32
C ILE A 359 3.95 -17.34 15.43
N GLY A 360 4.31 -16.10 15.73
CA GLY A 360 5.12 -15.73 16.89
C GLY A 360 4.74 -14.33 17.36
N TYR A 361 4.99 -14.01 18.63
CA TYR A 361 4.53 -12.75 19.23
C TYR A 361 4.94 -11.51 18.42
N THR A 362 6.22 -11.38 18.07
CA THR A 362 6.74 -10.23 17.30
C THR A 362 6.11 -10.11 15.92
N THR A 363 5.92 -11.22 15.21
CA THR A 363 5.30 -11.21 13.89
C THR A 363 3.84 -10.80 13.98
N LEU A 364 3.11 -11.30 14.98
CA LEU A 364 1.70 -10.96 15.21
C LEU A 364 1.52 -9.49 15.59
N GLN A 365 2.48 -8.86 16.28
CA GLN A 365 2.41 -7.44 16.58
C GLN A 365 2.49 -6.56 15.33
N ILE A 366 3.23 -6.99 14.30
CA ILE A 366 3.52 -6.16 13.12
C ILE A 366 2.63 -6.55 11.92
N ARG A 367 2.20 -7.81 11.84
CA ARG A 367 1.59 -8.44 10.65
C ARG A 367 0.31 -9.22 10.96
N LEU A 368 -0.44 -8.82 11.99
CA LEU A 368 -1.65 -9.50 12.45
C LEU A 368 -2.59 -9.91 11.29
N ASP A 369 -2.99 -8.95 10.46
CA ASP A 369 -3.98 -9.20 9.40
C ASP A 369 -3.52 -10.25 8.38
N VAL A 370 -2.23 -10.19 8.01
CA VAL A 370 -1.63 -11.10 7.04
C VAL A 370 -1.56 -12.52 7.60
N VAL A 371 -1.20 -12.68 8.88
CA VAL A 371 -1.14 -13.99 9.55
C VAL A 371 -2.55 -14.53 9.80
N SER A 372 -3.49 -13.69 10.24
CA SER A 372 -4.89 -14.07 10.40
C SER A 372 -5.50 -14.57 9.10
N LEU A 373 -5.17 -13.95 7.96
CA LEU A 373 -5.63 -14.40 6.64
C LEU A 373 -5.20 -15.85 6.33
N GLN A 374 -4.00 -16.25 6.74
CA GLN A 374 -3.53 -17.64 6.60
C GLN A 374 -4.36 -18.56 7.51
N VAL A 375 -4.48 -18.21 8.79
CA VAL A 375 -5.22 -19.00 9.78
C VAL A 375 -6.67 -19.23 9.34
N VAL A 376 -7.34 -18.21 8.79
CA VAL A 376 -8.70 -18.33 8.25
C VAL A 376 -8.78 -19.36 7.11
N PHE A 377 -7.78 -19.38 6.21
CA PHE A 377 -7.75 -20.35 5.12
C PHE A 377 -7.64 -21.80 5.63
N LEU A 378 -6.91 -22.02 6.72
CA LEU A 378 -6.79 -23.34 7.34
C LEU A 378 -8.16 -23.89 7.78
N GLY A 379 -9.10 -23.02 8.18
CA GLY A 379 -10.46 -23.42 8.54
C GLY A 379 -11.27 -23.93 7.35
N LYS A 380 -11.04 -23.38 6.16
CA LYS A 380 -11.64 -23.88 4.92
C LYS A 380 -11.09 -25.25 4.54
N ILE A 381 -9.77 -25.45 4.68
CA ILE A 381 -9.15 -26.76 4.48
C ILE A 381 -9.77 -27.77 5.45
N LEU A 382 -9.85 -27.43 6.75
CA LEU A 382 -10.41 -28.30 7.78
C LEU A 382 -11.85 -28.73 7.46
N ALA A 383 -12.67 -27.83 6.92
CA ALA A 383 -14.06 -28.11 6.54
C ALA A 383 -14.18 -29.06 5.35
N GLN A 384 -13.28 -28.97 4.38
CA GLN A 384 -13.36 -29.73 3.13
C GLN A 384 -12.61 -31.07 3.18
N THR A 385 -11.62 -31.19 4.05
CA THR A 385 -10.73 -32.35 4.12
C THR A 385 -11.49 -33.61 4.54
N LYS A 386 -11.52 -34.62 3.67
CA LYS A 386 -12.13 -35.93 3.94
C LYS A 386 -11.18 -36.90 4.63
N GLU A 387 -9.87 -36.72 4.47
CA GLU A 387 -8.86 -37.59 5.08
C GLU A 387 -8.74 -37.35 6.59
N ILE A 388 -9.06 -38.37 7.38
CA ILE A 388 -8.99 -38.31 8.85
C ILE A 388 -7.59 -37.92 9.34
N ALA A 389 -6.54 -38.42 8.69
CA ALA A 389 -5.16 -38.13 9.05
C ALA A 389 -4.84 -36.63 8.91
N GLN A 390 -5.20 -36.02 7.77
CA GLN A 390 -5.00 -34.59 7.53
C GLN A 390 -5.82 -33.73 8.49
N LYS A 391 -7.08 -34.09 8.73
CA LYS A 391 -7.94 -33.42 9.73
C LYS A 391 -7.30 -33.43 11.12
N ASN A 392 -6.79 -34.58 11.54
CA ASN A 392 -6.09 -34.72 12.82
C ASN A 392 -4.80 -33.90 12.87
N SER A 393 -4.05 -33.81 11.76
CA SER A 393 -2.86 -32.94 11.68
C SER A 393 -3.20 -31.46 11.87
N ILE A 394 -4.29 -30.98 11.24
CA ILE A 394 -4.75 -29.59 11.40
C ILE A 394 -5.17 -29.33 12.86
N LEU A 395 -5.97 -30.23 13.44
CA LEU A 395 -6.43 -30.10 14.82
C LEU A 395 -5.27 -30.16 15.83
N ALA A 396 -4.29 -31.03 15.60
CA ALA A 396 -3.07 -31.09 16.40
C ALA A 396 -2.29 -29.78 16.32
N PHE A 397 -2.08 -29.25 15.12
CA PHE A 397 -1.42 -27.96 14.92
C PHE A 397 -2.13 -26.81 15.65
N LEU A 398 -3.46 -26.71 15.54
CA LEU A 398 -4.24 -25.68 16.24
C LEU A 398 -4.14 -25.80 17.76
N ARG A 399 -4.09 -27.03 18.28
CA ARG A 399 -3.86 -27.27 19.71
C ARG A 399 -2.44 -26.85 20.10
N ASP A 400 -1.45 -27.20 19.29
CA ASP A 400 -0.06 -26.93 19.59
C ASP A 400 0.22 -25.41 19.62
N ILE A 401 -0.38 -24.62 18.71
CA ILE A 401 -0.36 -23.13 18.75
C ILE A 401 -0.80 -22.59 20.12
N LYS A 402 -1.81 -23.21 20.73
CA LYS A 402 -2.38 -22.76 22.00
C LYS A 402 -1.51 -23.16 23.20
N LEU A 403 -0.62 -24.13 23.01
CA LEU A 403 0.37 -24.55 24.01
C LEU A 403 1.67 -23.74 23.93
N PHE A 404 1.80 -22.79 22.98
CA PHE A 404 2.96 -21.89 22.96
C PHE A 404 3.01 -21.07 24.24
N ASN A 405 4.20 -20.96 24.82
CA ASN A 405 4.44 -20.17 26.03
C ASN A 405 4.01 -18.70 25.91
N GLU A 406 3.88 -18.19 24.68
CA GLU A 406 3.47 -16.82 24.38
C GLU A 406 1.98 -16.65 24.08
N PHE A 407 1.18 -17.74 24.07
CA PHE A 407 -0.22 -17.69 23.66
C PHE A 407 -1.04 -16.67 24.46
N ASP A 408 -0.80 -16.57 25.77
CA ASP A 408 -1.46 -15.57 26.61
C ASP A 408 -1.19 -14.13 26.17
N ASN A 409 -0.03 -13.87 25.56
CA ASN A 409 0.36 -12.55 25.05
C ASN A 409 -0.13 -12.26 23.62
N PHE A 410 -0.74 -13.23 22.93
CA PHE A 410 -1.26 -12.99 21.58
C PHE A 410 -2.39 -11.94 21.58
N PRO A 411 -2.47 -11.08 20.54
CA PRO A 411 -3.54 -10.10 20.40
C PRO A 411 -4.93 -10.75 20.46
N ALA A 412 -5.90 -10.08 21.10
CA ALA A 412 -7.27 -10.61 21.22
C ALA A 412 -7.91 -10.90 19.84
N GLY A 413 -7.67 -10.04 18.85
CA GLY A 413 -8.12 -10.26 17.48
C GLY A 413 -7.54 -11.52 16.84
N PHE A 414 -6.28 -11.88 17.15
CA PHE A 414 -5.69 -13.12 16.67
C PHE A 414 -6.32 -14.35 17.33
N LYS A 415 -6.59 -14.28 18.64
CA LYS A 415 -7.27 -15.36 19.37
C LYS A 415 -8.68 -15.60 18.83
N GLN A 416 -9.39 -14.53 18.45
CA GLN A 416 -10.67 -14.62 17.72
C GLN A 416 -10.48 -15.34 16.38
N SER A 417 -9.50 -14.94 15.56
CA SER A 417 -9.19 -15.61 14.28
C SER A 417 -8.85 -17.09 14.44
N LEU A 418 -8.09 -17.47 15.48
CA LEU A 418 -7.77 -18.88 15.78
C LEU A 418 -9.01 -19.69 16.15
N ASN A 419 -9.96 -19.10 16.87
CA ASN A 419 -11.21 -19.77 17.20
C ASN A 419 -12.12 -19.91 15.95
N GLN A 420 -12.15 -18.91 15.07
CA GLN A 420 -12.93 -18.93 13.83
C GLN A 420 -12.55 -20.06 12.87
N VAL A 421 -11.33 -20.60 12.96
CA VAL A 421 -10.88 -21.74 12.15
C VAL A 421 -11.84 -22.92 12.22
N TYR A 422 -12.51 -23.12 13.35
CA TYR A 422 -13.46 -24.21 13.53
C TYR A 422 -14.79 -23.98 12.83
N PHE A 423 -15.19 -22.73 12.60
CA PHE A 423 -16.57 -22.41 12.20
C PHE A 423 -16.95 -23.00 10.84
N PRO A 424 -16.13 -22.93 9.76
CA PRO A 424 -16.48 -23.57 8.49
C PRO A 424 -16.71 -25.08 8.62
N PHE A 425 -15.91 -25.75 9.45
CA PHE A 425 -16.06 -27.17 9.75
C PHE A 425 -17.38 -27.46 10.50
N LEU A 426 -17.69 -26.66 11.53
CA LEU A 426 -18.94 -26.80 12.29
C LEU A 426 -20.18 -26.53 11.40
N ILE A 427 -20.13 -25.50 10.55
CA ILE A 427 -21.24 -25.14 9.67
C ILE A 427 -21.49 -26.22 8.61
N SER A 428 -20.45 -26.81 8.04
CA SER A 428 -20.58 -27.90 7.06
C SER A 428 -21.15 -29.19 7.67
N HIS A 429 -20.96 -29.40 8.97
CA HIS A 429 -21.42 -30.58 9.71
C HIS A 429 -22.69 -30.30 10.54
N LYS A 430 -23.43 -29.21 10.28
CA LYS A 430 -24.68 -28.91 10.98
C LYS A 430 -25.76 -29.98 10.85
N SER A 431 -25.68 -30.81 9.79
CA SER A 431 -26.59 -31.92 9.53
C SER A 431 -26.08 -33.28 10.05
N SER A 432 -24.82 -33.35 10.49
CA SER A 432 -24.19 -34.51 11.15
C SER A 432 -23.46 -34.07 12.44
N PRO A 433 -24.19 -33.47 13.39
CA PRO A 433 -23.66 -32.77 14.55
C PRO A 433 -22.79 -33.64 15.47
N GLU A 434 -23.03 -34.95 15.50
CA GLU A 434 -22.25 -35.92 16.28
C GLU A 434 -20.78 -35.97 15.85
N GLU A 435 -20.49 -35.78 14.57
CA GLU A 435 -19.13 -35.82 14.00
C GLU A 435 -18.31 -34.57 14.35
N ALA A 436 -18.98 -33.53 14.84
CA ALA A 436 -18.41 -32.23 15.16
C ALA A 436 -18.48 -31.88 16.65
N SER A 437 -19.11 -32.73 17.47
CA SER A 437 -19.40 -32.44 18.89
C SER A 437 -18.17 -32.04 19.71
N ASP A 438 -17.04 -32.73 19.57
CA ASP A 438 -15.81 -32.42 20.30
C ASP A 438 -15.25 -31.05 19.89
N VAL A 439 -15.22 -30.79 18.57
CA VAL A 439 -14.74 -29.51 18.01
C VAL A 439 -15.66 -28.37 18.43
N LEU A 440 -16.98 -28.59 18.45
CA LEU A 440 -17.96 -27.62 18.90
C LEU A 440 -17.72 -27.23 20.36
N ARG A 441 -17.54 -28.23 21.24
CA ARG A 441 -17.32 -27.99 22.66
C ARG A 441 -16.03 -27.21 22.91
N ILE A 442 -14.94 -27.58 22.23
CA ILE A 442 -13.67 -26.85 22.28
C ILE A 442 -13.87 -25.41 21.81
N SER A 443 -14.47 -25.23 20.63
CA SER A 443 -14.68 -23.93 20.02
C SER A 443 -15.53 -23.00 20.88
N LEU A 444 -16.63 -23.48 21.46
CA LEU A 444 -17.50 -22.67 22.32
C LEU A 444 -16.86 -22.34 23.68
N THR A 445 -16.08 -23.27 24.26
CA THR A 445 -15.33 -23.00 25.49
C THR A 445 -14.31 -21.89 25.28
N GLU A 446 -13.55 -21.95 24.18
CA GLU A 446 -12.59 -20.92 23.82
C GLU A 446 -13.27 -19.58 23.51
N ALA A 447 -14.40 -19.60 22.80
CA ALA A 447 -15.15 -18.40 22.52
C ALA A 447 -15.62 -17.73 23.80
N LYS A 448 -16.14 -18.50 24.76
CA LYS A 448 -16.50 -18.02 26.09
C LYS A 448 -15.32 -17.34 26.79
N GLU A 449 -14.16 -17.97 26.83
CA GLU A 449 -12.97 -17.40 27.47
C GLU A 449 -12.51 -16.09 26.82
N ILE A 450 -12.49 -16.05 25.48
CA ILE A 450 -12.13 -14.86 24.70
C ILE A 450 -13.10 -13.71 25.03
N LEU A 451 -14.41 -13.97 24.96
CA LEU A 451 -15.45 -12.97 25.19
C LEU A 451 -15.46 -12.48 26.64
N GLN A 452 -15.30 -13.36 27.62
CA GLN A 452 -15.19 -12.99 29.04
C GLN A 452 -13.97 -12.09 29.31
N LYS A 453 -12.81 -12.45 28.76
CA LYS A 453 -11.61 -11.60 28.86
C LYS A 453 -11.84 -10.25 28.19
N SER A 454 -12.51 -10.22 27.04
CA SER A 454 -12.85 -8.97 26.35
C SER A 454 -13.77 -8.07 27.17
N LEU A 455 -14.81 -8.63 27.79
CA LEU A 455 -15.71 -7.93 28.71
C LEU A 455 -14.96 -7.32 29.91
N VAL A 456 -14.10 -8.12 30.57
CA VAL A 456 -13.31 -7.65 31.73
C VAL A 456 -12.33 -6.55 31.36
N ALA A 457 -11.66 -6.69 30.21
CA ALA A 457 -10.68 -5.73 29.73
C ALA A 457 -11.30 -4.53 29.00
N GLN A 458 -12.63 -4.49 28.82
CA GLN A 458 -13.35 -3.51 27.99
C GLN A 458 -12.75 -3.37 26.57
N THR A 459 -12.29 -4.49 26.00
CA THR A 459 -11.73 -4.51 24.65
C THR A 459 -12.80 -4.89 23.64
N GLY A 460 -12.85 -4.18 22.52
CA GLY A 460 -13.82 -4.45 21.44
C GLY A 460 -13.66 -5.84 20.84
N VAL A 461 -14.79 -6.43 20.43
CA VAL A 461 -14.85 -7.72 19.72
C VAL A 461 -15.30 -7.46 18.29
N GLN A 462 -14.70 -8.16 17.32
CA GLN A 462 -15.07 -8.00 15.91
C GLN A 462 -16.53 -8.46 15.69
N ILE A 463 -17.37 -7.60 15.12
CA ILE A 463 -18.79 -7.94 14.85
C ILE A 463 -18.93 -9.18 13.96
N LYS A 464 -18.03 -9.35 12.99
CA LYS A 464 -17.97 -10.54 12.12
C LYS A 464 -17.81 -11.82 12.94
N TYR A 465 -16.94 -11.81 13.95
CA TYR A 465 -16.74 -12.94 14.86
C TYR A 465 -18.02 -13.27 15.62
N LEU A 466 -18.69 -12.26 16.18
CA LEU A 466 -19.95 -12.43 16.89
C LEU A 466 -21.06 -13.00 16.00
N ILE A 467 -21.16 -12.52 14.75
CA ILE A 467 -22.11 -13.04 13.76
C ILE A 467 -21.85 -14.51 13.48
N GLU A 468 -20.62 -14.89 13.12
CA GLU A 468 -20.32 -16.28 12.79
C GLU A 468 -20.49 -17.22 14.00
N LEU A 469 -20.10 -16.77 15.20
CA LEU A 469 -20.33 -17.52 16.43
C LEU A 469 -21.83 -17.69 16.73
N SER A 470 -22.63 -16.64 16.54
CA SER A 470 -24.09 -16.70 16.71
C SER A 470 -24.74 -17.69 15.74
N GLN A 471 -24.23 -17.81 14.52
CA GLN A 471 -24.70 -18.80 13.54
C GLN A 471 -24.36 -20.22 13.98
N VAL A 472 -23.14 -20.46 14.45
CA VAL A 472 -22.75 -21.77 15.01
C VAL A 472 -23.69 -22.15 16.16
N LEU A 473 -23.88 -21.26 17.14
CA LEU A 473 -24.82 -21.52 18.24
C LEU A 473 -26.25 -21.78 17.72
N GLY A 474 -26.73 -20.99 16.76
CA GLY A 474 -28.05 -21.18 16.15
C GLY A 474 -28.23 -22.52 15.43
N PHE A 475 -27.19 -23.09 14.82
CA PHE A 475 -27.26 -24.41 14.21
C PHE A 475 -27.33 -25.55 15.24
N TYR A 476 -26.61 -25.42 16.35
CA TYR A 476 -26.44 -26.48 17.32
C TYR A 476 -27.42 -26.43 18.51
N VAL A 477 -28.18 -25.34 18.66
CA VAL A 477 -29.14 -25.16 19.75
C VAL A 477 -30.20 -26.24 19.82
N GLN A 478 -30.67 -26.76 18.69
CA GLN A 478 -31.73 -27.79 18.67
C GLN A 478 -31.32 -29.09 19.38
N ILE A 479 -30.01 -29.31 19.53
CA ILE A 479 -29.43 -30.56 20.05
C ILE A 479 -28.90 -30.33 21.46
N TYR A 480 -28.13 -29.25 21.64
CA TYR A 480 -27.40 -28.99 22.87
C TYR A 480 -28.10 -27.96 23.78
N ALA A 481 -29.35 -27.58 23.52
CA ALA A 481 -30.10 -26.62 24.33
C ALA A 481 -30.15 -26.96 25.83
N LYS A 482 -30.09 -28.24 26.19
CA LYS A 482 -30.14 -28.71 27.59
C LYS A 482 -28.77 -28.80 28.26
N GLU A 483 -27.69 -28.60 27.51
CA GLU A 483 -26.33 -28.70 28.03
C GLU A 483 -25.90 -27.40 28.70
N GLY A 484 -25.46 -27.48 29.96
CA GLY A 484 -25.06 -26.29 30.73
C GLY A 484 -23.91 -25.50 30.10
N TRP A 485 -22.91 -26.19 29.55
CA TRP A 485 -21.77 -25.55 28.87
C TRP A 485 -22.19 -24.77 27.62
N PHE A 486 -23.23 -25.24 26.92
CA PHE A 486 -23.77 -24.59 25.73
C PHE A 486 -24.56 -23.32 26.13
N GLN A 487 -25.40 -23.43 27.16
CA GLN A 487 -26.16 -22.31 27.72
C GLN A 487 -25.24 -21.20 28.25
N GLU A 488 -24.19 -21.56 28.98
CA GLU A 488 -23.20 -20.61 29.48
C GLU A 488 -22.51 -19.85 28.35
N SER A 489 -22.12 -20.57 27.28
CA SER A 489 -21.45 -19.96 26.13
C SER A 489 -22.36 -18.99 25.39
N PHE A 490 -23.64 -19.34 25.22
CA PHE A 490 -24.64 -18.45 24.64
C PHE A 490 -24.91 -17.22 25.53
N GLY A 491 -24.98 -17.41 26.85
CA GLY A 491 -25.14 -16.31 27.81
C GLY A 491 -24.03 -15.26 27.68
N ILE A 492 -22.78 -15.69 27.63
CA ILE A 492 -21.62 -14.81 27.45
C ILE A 492 -21.64 -14.10 26.08
N LEU A 493 -22.05 -14.78 25.00
CA LEU A 493 -22.25 -14.11 23.72
C LEU A 493 -23.26 -12.97 23.86
N LYS A 494 -24.41 -13.23 24.46
CA LYS A 494 -25.46 -12.22 24.64
C LYS A 494 -24.97 -11.02 25.44
N GLU A 495 -24.30 -11.26 26.57
CA GLU A 495 -23.70 -10.20 27.39
C GLU A 495 -22.68 -9.37 26.60
N SER A 496 -21.86 -10.04 25.78
CA SER A 496 -20.85 -9.37 24.93
C SER A 496 -21.48 -8.48 23.87
N VAL A 497 -22.58 -8.93 23.26
CA VAL A 497 -23.33 -8.17 22.26
C VAL A 497 -24.03 -6.96 22.88
N GLU A 498 -24.68 -7.14 24.03
CA GLU A 498 -25.27 -6.02 24.79
C GLU A 498 -24.21 -4.99 25.24
N GLY A 499 -23.02 -5.47 25.64
CA GLY A 499 -21.90 -4.62 25.99
C GLY A 499 -21.37 -3.81 24.80
N ALA A 500 -21.16 -4.46 23.66
CA ALA A 500 -20.69 -3.81 22.43
C ALA A 500 -21.71 -2.81 21.87
N GLN A 501 -23.01 -3.12 21.93
CA GLN A 501 -24.07 -2.20 21.51
C GLN A 501 -24.12 -0.93 22.37
N LYS A 502 -23.98 -1.07 23.70
CA LYS A 502 -23.92 0.09 24.62
C LYS A 502 -22.71 0.99 24.36
N GLN A 503 -21.57 0.43 23.96
CA GLN A 503 -20.37 1.21 23.60
C GLN A 503 -20.60 1.99 22.29
N LEU A 504 -21.16 1.35 21.27
CA LEU A 504 -21.50 2.00 19.99
C LEU A 504 -22.53 3.13 20.17
N GLU A 505 -23.54 2.92 20.99
CA GLU A 505 -24.53 3.95 21.32
C GLU A 505 -23.93 5.17 22.05
N GLN A 506 -22.80 4.99 22.75
CA GLN A 506 -22.07 6.04 23.45
C GLN A 506 -21.12 6.83 22.54
N GLU A 507 -20.56 6.23 21.48
CA GLU A 507 -19.44 6.83 20.72
C GLU A 507 -19.84 7.71 19.51
N ASN A 508 -20.95 7.47 18.80
CA ASN A 508 -21.72 8.42 17.96
C ASN A 508 -22.57 7.72 16.87
N ARG A 509 -23.68 8.37 16.49
CA ARG A 509 -24.74 7.92 15.57
C ARG A 509 -24.41 7.93 14.06
N GLU A 510 -23.17 8.19 13.63
CA GLU A 510 -22.83 8.43 12.20
C GLU A 510 -22.22 7.24 11.43
N GLN A 511 -21.93 6.09 12.05
CA GLN A 511 -21.56 4.84 11.34
C GLN A 511 -22.78 4.10 10.71
N GLY A 512 -23.89 4.83 10.53
CA GLY A 512 -25.18 4.30 10.14
C GLY A 512 -25.31 4.02 8.65
N LYS A 513 -25.07 2.77 8.24
CA LYS A 513 -25.88 2.04 7.23
C LYS A 513 -25.40 0.61 7.01
N TYR A 514 -24.09 0.38 6.89
CA TYR A 514 -23.54 -0.97 6.70
C TYR A 514 -23.49 -1.78 8.00
N GLU A 515 -23.20 -1.13 9.14
CA GLU A 515 -23.21 -1.80 10.44
C GLU A 515 -24.63 -2.18 10.88
N GLN A 516 -25.66 -1.39 10.52
CA GLN A 516 -27.05 -1.68 10.89
C GLN A 516 -27.52 -3.05 10.38
N VAL A 517 -27.14 -3.44 9.17
CA VAL A 517 -27.51 -4.76 8.62
C VAL A 517 -26.79 -5.88 9.35
N ALA A 518 -25.49 -5.71 9.64
CA ALA A 518 -24.70 -6.69 10.38
C ALA A 518 -25.21 -6.88 11.82
N TRP A 519 -25.57 -5.78 12.49
CA TRP A 519 -26.21 -5.81 13.81
C TRP A 519 -27.57 -6.47 13.78
N GLN A 520 -28.42 -6.17 12.79
CA GLN A 520 -29.72 -6.81 12.65
C GLN A 520 -29.58 -8.33 12.49
N VAL A 521 -28.65 -8.79 11.64
CA VAL A 521 -28.37 -10.24 11.46
C VAL A 521 -27.93 -10.88 12.77
N LEU A 522 -27.05 -10.20 13.53
CA LEU A 522 -26.59 -10.69 14.83
C LEU A 522 -27.74 -10.79 15.85
N GLU A 523 -28.56 -9.75 15.96
CA GLU A 523 -29.72 -9.71 16.85
C GLU A 523 -30.74 -10.80 16.48
N ASP A 524 -31.01 -10.99 15.19
CA ASP A 524 -31.93 -12.02 14.69
C ASP A 524 -31.43 -13.43 15.01
N ASN A 525 -30.12 -13.70 14.84
CA ASN A 525 -29.52 -14.98 15.20
C ASN A 525 -29.61 -15.25 16.71
N ILE A 526 -29.36 -14.24 17.55
CA ILE A 526 -29.45 -14.36 19.00
C ILE A 526 -30.89 -14.60 19.42
N LYS A 527 -31.84 -13.84 18.88
CA LYS A 527 -33.27 -14.00 19.16
C LYS A 527 -33.77 -15.39 18.75
N TYR A 528 -33.39 -15.86 17.56
CA TYR A 528 -33.71 -17.21 17.11
C TYR A 528 -33.20 -18.28 18.09
N THR A 529 -31.93 -18.16 18.49
CA THR A 529 -31.29 -19.11 19.41
C THR A 529 -31.93 -19.07 20.80
N ASP A 530 -32.23 -17.87 21.33
CA ASP A 530 -32.88 -17.67 22.64
C ASP A 530 -34.29 -18.29 22.69
N VAL A 531 -35.08 -18.13 21.61
CA VAL A 531 -36.40 -18.76 21.50
C VAL A 531 -36.28 -20.29 21.56
N LEU A 532 -35.33 -20.88 20.83
CA LEU A 532 -35.15 -22.33 20.81
C LEU A 532 -34.62 -22.88 22.15
N LEU A 533 -33.75 -22.14 22.84
CA LEU A 533 -33.31 -22.50 24.19
C LEU A 533 -34.48 -22.56 25.18
N LYS A 534 -35.37 -21.56 25.15
CA LYS A 534 -36.55 -21.51 26.04
C LYS A 534 -37.53 -22.64 25.76
N GLN A 535 -37.78 -22.94 24.47
CA GLN A 535 -38.60 -24.07 24.06
C GLN A 535 -38.01 -25.42 24.51
N GLY A 536 -36.69 -25.60 24.38
CA GLY A 536 -35.99 -26.81 24.83
C GLY A 536 -36.01 -27.03 26.35
N LEU A 537 -36.17 -25.96 27.12
CA LEU A 537 -36.28 -25.95 28.58
C LEU A 537 -37.71 -26.05 29.11
N GLY A 538 -38.72 -26.02 28.24
CA GLY A 538 -40.13 -26.02 28.64
C GLY A 538 -40.58 -24.72 29.33
N ILE A 539 -39.87 -23.61 29.08
CA ILE A 539 -40.21 -22.27 29.59
C ILE A 539 -41.02 -21.57 28.50
N GLN A 540 -42.28 -21.21 28.80
CA GLN A 540 -43.18 -20.49 27.89
C GLN A 540 -42.76 -19.05 27.66
#